data_AF-A0A8J3BDC6-F1
#
_entry.id   AF-A0A8J3BDC6-F1
#
_cell.length_a   1.000
_cell.length_b   1.000
_cell.length_c   1.000
_cell.angle_alpha   90.00
_cell.angle_beta   90.00
_cell.angle_gamma   90.00
#
_symmetry.space_group_name_H-M   'P 1'
#
loop_
_entity.id
_entity.type
_entity.pdbx_description
1 polymer ?
#
loop_
_entity_poly.entity_id
_entity_poly.type
_entity_poly.pdbx_seq_one_letter_code
_entity_poly.pdbx_strand_id
1 'polypeptide(L)' 'MRRLLQTWRNGTAPAAIITSMPKPRHVTEWIIRPAAQRTEEEHADLGRILQRCPTLHTVNHLVSDVAGMLRHLQGPHLDT' A
#
# COMPACT_ATOMS: atom_id res chain seq x y z
N MET A 1 29.79 -16.42 30.48
CA MET A 1 28.44 -16.76 29.97
C MET A 1 27.27 -16.19 30.78
N ARG A 2 27.29 -16.18 32.13
CA ARG A 2 26.15 -15.71 32.95
C ARG A 2 25.68 -14.26 32.68
N ARG A 3 26.58 -13.36 32.28
CA ARG A 3 26.26 -11.94 32.03
C ARG A 3 25.41 -11.70 30.78
N LEU A 4 25.62 -12.48 29.72
CA LEU A 4 24.88 -12.40 28.45
C LEU A 4 23.42 -12.86 28.60
N LEU A 5 23.20 -13.85 29.45
CA LEU A 5 21.85 -14.34 29.78
C LEU A 5 21.04 -13.33 30.60
N GLN A 6 21.71 -12.55 31.48
CA GLN A 6 21.05 -11.50 32.25
C GLN A 6 20.65 -10.31 31.38
N THR A 7 21.45 -9.92 30.39
CA THR A 7 21.11 -8.86 29.44
C THR A 7 19.90 -9.22 28.57
N TRP A 8 19.76 -10.49 28.18
CA TRP A 8 18.59 -10.96 27.45
C TRP A 8 17.33 -11.00 28.31
N ARG A 9 17.47 -11.37 29.59
CA ARG A 9 16.36 -11.47 30.54
C ARG A 9 15.85 -10.11 31.01
N ASN A 10 16.73 -9.11 31.07
CA ASN A 10 16.43 -7.75 31.51
C ASN A 10 16.16 -6.78 30.35
N GLY A 11 16.33 -7.23 29.10
CA GLY A 11 15.94 -6.45 27.93
C GLY A 11 14.43 -6.39 27.87
N THR A 12 13.85 -5.27 28.29
CA THR A 12 12.46 -4.92 27.98
C THR A 12 12.27 -5.14 26.48
N ALA A 13 11.53 -6.19 26.11
CA ALA A 13 11.21 -6.45 24.72
C ALA A 13 10.58 -5.17 24.14
N PRO A 14 11.05 -4.65 23.00
CA PRO A 14 10.40 -3.52 22.36
C PRO A 14 8.93 -3.88 22.19
N ALA A 15 8.04 -3.02 22.70
CA ALA A 15 6.60 -3.23 22.53
C ALA A 15 6.34 -3.40 21.04
N ALA A 16 5.75 -4.54 20.67
CA ALA A 16 5.43 -4.81 19.27
C ALA A 16 4.50 -3.69 18.78
N ILE A 17 5.00 -2.89 17.83
CA ILE A 17 4.17 -1.88 17.17
C ILE A 17 3.15 -2.66 16.34
N ILE A 18 1.91 -2.73 16.83
CA ILE A 18 0.81 -3.32 16.09
C ILE A 18 0.45 -2.32 14.99
N THR A 19 1.11 -2.40 13.85
CA THR A 19 0.62 -1.75 12.64
C THR A 19 -0.57 -2.57 12.16
N SER A 20 -1.78 -2.05 12.29
CA SER A 20 -2.94 -2.70 11.69
C SER A 20 -2.75 -2.71 10.19
N MET A 21 -2.37 -3.87 9.62
CA MET A 21 -2.29 -3.97 8.17
C MET A 21 -3.67 -3.70 7.57
N PRO A 22 -3.76 -2.93 6.47
CA PRO A 22 -5.02 -2.70 5.82
C PRO A 22 -5.60 -4.03 5.30
N LYS A 23 -6.92 -4.17 5.43
CA LYS A 23 -7.63 -5.33 4.88
C LYS A 23 -7.57 -5.28 3.35
N PRO A 24 -7.54 -6.42 2.65
CA PRO A 24 -7.50 -6.45 1.18
C PRO A 24 -8.59 -5.58 0.52
N ARG A 25 -9.81 -5.56 1.09
CA ARG A 25 -10.90 -4.72 0.59
C ARG A 25 -10.54 -3.22 0.57
N HIS A 26 -9.81 -2.74 1.57
CA HIS A 26 -9.42 -1.32 1.63
C HIS A 26 -8.42 -1.01 0.54
N VAL A 27 -7.47 -1.92 0.29
CA VAL A 27 -6.50 -1.76 -0.81
C VAL A 27 -7.20 -1.69 -2.16
N THR A 28 -8.16 -2.59 -2.41
CA THR A 28 -8.96 -2.56 -3.64
C THR A 28 -9.77 -1.27 -3.77
N GLU A 29 -10.42 -0.83 -2.68
CA GLU A 29 -11.16 0.43 -2.65
C GLU A 29 -10.25 1.63 -2.96
N TRP A 30 -9.06 1.68 -2.34
CA TRP A 30 -8.10 2.73 -2.59
C TRP A 30 -7.68 2.75 -4.05
N ILE A 31 -7.37 1.61 -4.67
CA ILE A 31 -6.99 1.53 -6.08
C ILE A 31 -8.08 2.10 -7.01
N ILE A 32 -9.36 1.81 -6.74
CA ILE A 32 -10.48 2.22 -7.60
C ILE A 32 -10.88 3.68 -7.38
N ARG A 33 -10.83 4.16 -6.13
CA ARG A 33 -11.28 5.51 -5.75
C ARG A 33 -10.29 6.58 -6.26
N PRO A 34 -10.77 7.78 -6.68
CA PRO A 34 -9.88 8.88 -7.04
C PRO A 34 -8.88 9.23 -5.93
N ALA A 35 -7.63 9.50 -6.32
CA ALA A 35 -6.53 9.84 -5.41
C ALA A 35 -6.86 11.03 -4.49
N ALA A 36 -7.62 12.02 -4.97
CA ALA A 36 -8.04 13.19 -4.20
C ALA A 36 -8.98 12.87 -3.02
N GLN A 37 -9.57 11.68 -2.98
CA GLN A 37 -10.47 11.23 -1.92
C GLN A 37 -9.78 10.30 -0.91
N ARG A 38 -8.45 10.18 -0.97
CA ARG A 38 -7.69 9.37 -0.02
C ARG A 38 -7.04 10.27 1.02
N THR A 39 -6.96 9.80 2.26
CA THR A 39 -6.19 10.46 3.31
C THR A 39 -4.69 10.28 3.07
N GLU A 40 -3.87 11.10 3.74
CA GLU A 40 -2.41 10.97 3.66
C GLU A 40 -1.92 9.59 4.12
N GLU A 41 -2.54 9.03 5.16
CA GLU A 41 -2.23 7.69 5.65
C GLU A 41 -2.56 6.61 4.62
N GLU A 42 -3.72 6.72 3.95
CA GLU A 42 -4.11 5.80 2.88
C GLU A 42 -3.15 5.88 1.68
N HIS A 43 -2.66 7.08 1.33
CA HIS A 43 -1.63 7.25 0.30
C HIS A 43 -0.31 6.59 0.69
N ALA A 44 0.15 6.79 1.91
CA ALA A 44 1.38 6.20 2.42
C ALA A 44 1.27 4.66 2.48
N ASP A 45 0.14 4.14 2.94
CA ASP A 45 -0.12 2.70 3.03
C ASP A 45 -0.19 2.04 1.66
N LEU A 46 -0.98 2.60 0.75
CA LEU A 46 -1.06 2.10 -0.62
C LEU A 46 0.32 2.17 -1.29
N GLY A 47 1.03 3.28 -1.15
CA GLY A 47 2.39 3.44 -1.69
C GLY A 47 3.33 2.34 -1.22
N ARG A 48 3.34 2.02 0.09
CA ARG A 48 4.16 0.92 0.64
C ARG A 48 3.77 -0.45 0.09
N ILE A 49 2.48 -0.68 -0.21
CA ILE A 49 2.00 -1.94 -0.79
C ILE A 49 2.43 -2.06 -2.24
N LEU A 50 2.23 -1.01 -3.04
CA LEU A 50 2.58 -1.00 -4.46
C LEU A 50 4.10 -1.17 -4.68
N GLN A 51 4.93 -0.59 -3.81
CA GLN A 51 6.39 -0.78 -3.85
C GLN A 51 6.82 -2.23 -3.61
N ARG A 52 6.02 -3.02 -2.88
CA ARG A 52 6.34 -4.42 -2.55
C ARG A 52 5.71 -5.42 -3.51
N CYS A 53 4.65 -5.05 -4.21
CA CYS A 53 3.89 -5.93 -5.08
C CYS A 53 3.76 -5.33 -6.49
N PRO A 54 4.67 -5.69 -7.42
CA PRO A 54 4.65 -5.18 -8.80
C PRO A 54 3.32 -5.43 -9.53
N THR A 55 2.66 -6.56 -9.28
CA THR A 55 1.35 -6.86 -9.88
C THR A 55 0.30 -5.83 -9.47
N LEU A 56 0.23 -5.45 -8.19
CA LEU A 56 -0.72 -4.43 -7.73
C LEU A 56 -0.35 -3.04 -8.27
N HIS A 57 0.94 -2.75 -8.44
CA HIS A 57 1.41 -1.54 -9.09
C HIS A 57 0.89 -1.44 -10.53
N THR A 58 1.01 -2.51 -11.32
CA THR A 58 0.45 -2.59 -12.68
C THR A 58 -1.06 -2.38 -12.68
N VAL A 59 -1.80 -3.04 -11.79
CA VAL A 59 -3.26 -2.87 -11.68
C VAL A 59 -3.64 -1.41 -11.37
N ASN A 60 -2.92 -0.75 -10.46
CA ASN A 60 -3.16 0.65 -10.11
C ASN A 60 -2.94 1.59 -11.32
N HIS A 61 -1.94 1.33 -12.15
CA HIS A 61 -1.75 2.07 -13.41
C HIS A 61 -2.90 1.85 -14.38
N LEU A 62 -3.29 0.59 -14.65
CA LEU A 62 -4.38 0.28 -15.57
C LEU A 62 -5.70 0.94 -15.16
N VAL A 63 -6.03 0.92 -13.87
CA VAL A 63 -7.23 1.60 -13.35
C VAL A 63 -7.14 3.11 -13.54
N SER A 64 -5.96 3.69 -13.30
CA SER A 64 -5.73 5.13 -13.49
C SER A 64 -5.87 5.53 -14.97
N ASP A 65 -5.34 4.70 -15.87
CA ASP A 65 -5.43 4.90 -17.32
C ASP A 65 -6.89 4.81 -17.79
N VAL A 66 -7.63 3.76 -17.39
CA VAL A 66 -9.07 3.63 -17.68
C VAL A 66 -9.85 4.84 -17.14
N ALA A 67 -9.60 5.26 -15.90
CA ALA A 67 -10.22 6.44 -15.34
C ALA A 67 -9.84 7.73 -16.10
N GLY A 68 -8.63 7.81 -16.64
CA GLY A 68 -8.18 8.89 -17.50
C GLY A 68 -8.91 8.90 -18.84
N MET A 69 -9.03 7.73 -19.49
CA MET A 69 -9.78 7.57 -20.74
C MET A 69 -11.25 7.97 -20.56
N LEU A 70 -11.89 7.53 -19.48
CA LEU A 70 -13.29 7.88 -19.19
C LEU A 70 -13.48 9.38 -18.90
N ARG A 71 -12.53 10.03 -18.22
CA ARG A 71 -12.60 11.46 -17.89
C ARG A 71 -12.28 12.38 -19.07
N HIS A 72 -11.36 11.95 -19.94
CA HIS A 72 -10.81 12.79 -21.00
C HIS A 72 -11.28 12.37 -22.40
N LEU A 73 -12.04 11.28 -22.53
CA LEU A 73 -12.53 10.73 -23.79
C LEU A 73 -11.42 10.49 -24.83
N GLN A 74 -10.24 10.08 -24.36
CA GLN A 74 -9.08 9.76 -25.20
C GLN A 74 -8.74 8.28 -25.03
N GLY A 75 -8.74 7.50 -26.11
CA GLY A 75 -8.42 6.06 -26.09
C GLY A 75 -7.28 5.61 -27.01
N PRO A 76 -6.13 6.32 -27.12
CA PRO A 76 -5.06 5.89 -28.03
C PRO A 76 -4.19 4.74 -27.50
N HIS A 77 -4.43 4.18 -26.31
CA HIS A 77 -3.51 3.23 -25.67
C HIS A 77 -4.07 1.84 -25.36
N LEU A 78 -5.22 1.47 -25.94
CA LEU A 78 -5.79 0.13 -25.78
C LEU A 78 -5.55 -0.82 -26.97
N ASP A 79 -4.82 -0.39 -27.99
CA ASP A 79 -4.57 -1.17 -29.22
C ASP A 79 -3.27 -2.01 -29.17
N THR A 80 -2.79 -2.44 -28.00
CA THR A 80 -1.59 -3.30 -27.91
C THR A 80 -1.83 -4.60 -27.16
#